data_AF-A0A382JT50-F1
#
_entry.id   AF-A0A382JT50-F1
#
_cell.length_a   1.000
_cell.length_b   1.000
_cell.length_c   1.000
_cell.angle_alpha   90.00
_cell.angle_beta   90.00
_cell.angle_gamma   90.00
#
_symmetry.space_group_name_H-M   'P 1'
#
loop_
_entity.id
_entity.type
_entity.pdbx_description
1 polymer ?
#
loop_
_entity_poly.entity_id
_entity_poly.type
_entity_poly.pdbx_seq_one_letter_code
_entity_poly.pdbx_strand_id
1 'polypeptide(L)'
;YFNEDKLLNQPGVIGVAGDLIDCDPKYDVAIDQLLGNTLVVEDIDIAVQLTRKFRPNARLVTLEGDVINTSGAVTGGHTSSKTSGLLSRSRELEDLEKRVSDLNQKVIEKDSQRKELVKRINELQQIRHKLNAEWQECQIEHKSLLQMLDQSQQKLNQIRYQLDAIEQERADLIEQSEQIEGERHHLETDLKQAQKSDSILLRKVERLMEQVEAEKDKLSEVEESCQNLQISLATKGEKLQSLSTTITSFDENQNQIVESMHSHQKIIDSDEEMKQELTGQIDSAQKRFLELEQEKFENEEKASTLQAERESITEVISESHKMIKKGRQQFDKHNRMRHQLEVSTTQLEMQLKGISSKIQDKYQVSIDQIEDEDTGNEIDELELVAQTEDLKTQIEAIGPINLKAIEDYQEQKKRERFLVSQREDLQKSLDSTYD
;
A
#
# COMPACT_ATOMS: atom_id res chain seq x y z
N TYR A 1 209.25 47.91 28.62
CA TYR A 1 208.61 47.67 27.32
C TYR A 1 209.18 46.40 26.72
N PHE A 2 208.32 45.41 26.60
CA PHE A 2 208.60 44.09 26.05
C PHE A 2 208.86 44.25 24.55
N ASN A 3 210.12 44.17 24.11
CA ASN A 3 210.53 44.55 22.75
C ASN A 3 211.16 43.35 22.04
N GLU A 4 210.42 42.25 21.96
CA GLU A 4 210.76 41.06 21.19
C GLU A 4 209.63 40.75 20.19
N ASP A 5 209.51 41.53 19.10
CA ASP A 5 208.58 41.31 17.97
C ASP A 5 208.61 39.88 17.39
N LYS A 6 209.69 39.14 17.67
CA LYS A 6 209.86 37.74 17.27
C LYS A 6 208.97 36.76 18.06
N LEU A 7 208.49 37.14 19.25
CA LEU A 7 207.63 36.33 20.11
C LEU A 7 206.14 36.46 19.74
N LEU A 8 205.67 37.68 19.48
CA LEU A 8 204.26 37.94 19.11
C LEU A 8 203.86 37.26 17.79
N ASN A 9 204.82 37.04 16.89
CA ASN A 9 204.61 36.39 15.60
C ASN A 9 204.80 34.87 15.63
N GLN A 10 204.96 34.24 16.80
CA GLN A 10 205.02 32.78 16.88
C GLN A 10 203.62 32.17 16.81
N PRO A 11 203.44 31.01 16.15
CA PRO A 11 202.15 30.34 16.10
C PRO A 11 201.69 29.95 17.52
N GLY A 12 200.42 30.26 17.82
CA GLY A 12 199.78 29.99 19.11
C GLY A 12 199.85 31.11 20.14
N VAL A 13 200.41 32.27 19.78
CA VAL A 13 200.33 33.50 20.59
C VAL A 13 199.12 34.33 20.17
N ILE A 14 198.23 34.65 21.10
CA ILE A 14 197.00 35.42 20.86
C ILE A 14 197.29 36.91 20.91
N GLY A 15 198.04 37.36 21.90
CA GLY A 15 198.37 38.77 22.07
C GLY A 15 198.77 39.11 23.51
N VAL A 16 199.07 40.38 23.76
CA VAL A 16 199.29 40.87 25.13
C VAL A 16 197.95 41.00 25.83
N ALA A 17 197.85 40.55 27.09
CA ALA A 17 196.60 40.50 27.83
C ALA A 17 195.95 41.89 28.03
N GLY A 18 196.75 42.96 28.07
CA GLY A 18 196.25 44.34 28.12
C GLY A 18 195.44 44.73 26.87
N ASP A 19 195.86 44.27 25.68
CA ASP A 19 195.22 44.62 24.40
C ASP A 19 193.91 43.85 24.16
N LEU A 20 193.63 42.81 24.94
CA LEU A 20 192.45 41.95 24.81
C LEU A 20 191.25 42.43 25.65
N ILE A 21 191.38 43.56 26.34
CA ILE A 21 190.37 44.09 27.25
C ILE A 21 189.99 45.50 26.82
N ASP A 22 188.69 45.75 26.69
CA ASP A 22 188.17 47.11 26.57
C ASP A 22 188.08 47.75 27.96
N CYS A 23 188.84 48.83 28.17
CA CYS A 23 188.79 49.61 29.40
C CYS A 23 188.78 51.12 29.11
N ASP A 24 188.31 51.89 30.08
CA ASP A 24 188.31 53.36 30.00
C ASP A 24 189.77 53.88 30.00
N PRO A 25 190.18 54.75 29.05
CA PRO A 25 191.58 55.14 28.84
C PRO A 25 192.27 55.76 30.06
N LYS A 26 191.50 56.23 31.07
CA LYS A 26 192.09 56.68 32.35
C LYS A 26 192.79 55.57 33.14
N TYR A 27 192.53 54.30 32.83
CA TYR A 27 193.11 53.14 33.51
C TYR A 27 194.22 52.45 32.73
N ASP A 28 194.59 52.96 31.55
CA ASP A 28 195.60 52.35 30.68
C ASP A 28 196.92 52.08 31.42
N VAL A 29 197.38 53.03 32.24
CA VAL A 29 198.61 52.86 33.05
C VAL A 29 198.51 51.68 34.02
N ALA A 30 197.34 51.47 34.63
CA ALA A 30 197.13 50.37 35.56
C ALA A 30 196.99 49.03 34.83
N ILE A 31 196.32 49.02 33.67
CA ILE A 31 196.17 47.83 32.81
C ILE A 31 197.54 47.41 32.27
N ASP A 32 198.32 48.34 31.75
CA ASP A 32 199.68 48.08 31.26
C ASP A 32 200.60 47.53 32.35
N GLN A 33 200.50 48.06 33.58
CA GLN A 33 201.32 47.57 34.68
C GLN A 33 200.91 46.17 35.16
N LEU A 34 199.63 45.84 35.12
CA LEU A 34 199.11 44.53 35.57
C LEU A 34 199.19 43.45 34.49
N LEU A 35 198.90 43.81 33.25
CA LEU A 35 198.65 42.89 32.13
C LEU A 35 199.55 43.15 30.92
N GLY A 36 200.21 44.30 30.83
CA GLY A 36 201.12 44.63 29.72
C GLY A 36 202.40 43.78 29.65
N ASN A 37 202.76 43.07 30.73
CA ASN A 37 203.84 42.07 30.72
C ASN A 37 203.32 40.62 30.81
N THR A 38 202.12 40.39 30.27
CA THR A 38 201.45 39.09 30.24
C THR A 38 201.01 38.78 28.82
N LEU A 39 201.50 37.69 28.26
CA LEU A 39 201.20 37.22 26.92
C LEU A 39 200.19 36.07 27.00
N VAL A 40 199.10 36.17 26.25
CA VAL A 40 198.10 35.11 26.17
C VAL A 40 198.42 34.17 25.02
N VAL A 41 198.38 32.88 25.29
CA VAL A 41 198.66 31.80 24.35
C VAL A 41 197.51 30.80 24.36
N GLU A 42 197.39 30.00 23.31
CA GLU A 42 196.29 29.03 23.20
C GLU A 42 196.44 27.90 24.22
N ASP A 43 197.63 27.30 24.33
CA ASP A 43 197.87 26.06 25.06
C ASP A 43 199.20 26.07 25.85
N ILE A 44 199.29 25.25 26.89
CA ILE A 44 200.44 25.11 27.79
C ILE A 44 201.66 24.56 27.07
N ASP A 45 201.49 23.65 26.10
CA ASP A 45 202.59 23.11 25.30
C ASP A 45 203.29 24.22 24.50
N ILE A 46 202.50 25.16 23.96
CA ILE A 46 203.00 26.33 23.25
C ILE A 46 203.72 27.26 24.23
N ALA A 47 203.12 27.51 25.40
CA ALA A 47 203.73 28.30 26.46
C ALA A 47 205.11 27.76 26.87
N VAL A 48 205.24 26.44 27.05
CA VAL A 48 206.51 25.77 27.42
C VAL A 48 207.52 25.84 26.28
N GLN A 49 207.09 25.62 25.03
CA GLN A 49 207.97 25.72 23.86
C GLN A 49 208.56 27.13 23.72
N LEU A 50 207.73 28.16 23.85
CA LEU A 50 208.16 29.56 23.78
C LEU A 50 209.12 29.91 24.92
N THR A 51 208.81 29.45 26.13
CA THR A 51 209.67 29.65 27.31
C THR A 51 211.06 29.04 27.12
N ARG A 52 211.14 27.82 26.56
CA ARG A 52 212.42 27.14 26.29
C ARG A 52 213.22 27.79 25.17
N LYS A 53 212.55 28.21 24.09
CA LYS A 53 213.19 28.68 22.86
C LYS A 53 213.69 30.12 22.95
N PHE A 54 212.91 31.00 23.58
CA PHE A 54 213.21 32.45 23.61
C PHE A 54 213.56 32.98 25.00
N ARG A 55 213.20 32.27 26.07
CA ARG A 55 213.29 32.77 27.47
C ARG A 55 212.75 34.21 27.62
N PRO A 56 211.47 34.43 27.24
CA PRO A 56 210.84 35.75 27.31
C PRO A 56 210.81 36.27 28.76
N ASN A 57 210.98 37.58 28.91
CA ASN A 57 210.80 38.27 30.19
C ASN A 57 209.33 38.69 30.45
N ALA A 58 208.36 37.86 30.03
CA ALA A 58 206.93 38.06 30.23
C ALA A 58 206.28 36.80 30.82
N ARG A 59 205.14 36.97 31.50
CA ARG A 59 204.30 35.86 31.94
C ARG A 59 203.50 35.34 30.75
N LEU A 60 203.41 34.03 30.57
CA LEU A 60 202.56 33.39 29.55
C LEU A 60 201.32 32.81 30.22
N VAL A 61 200.13 33.07 29.69
CA VAL A 61 198.85 32.59 30.23
C VAL A 61 198.06 31.87 29.14
N THR A 62 197.58 30.66 29.40
CA THR A 62 196.77 29.88 28.44
C THR A 62 195.30 30.28 28.49
N LEU A 63 194.51 29.93 27.46
CA LEU A 63 193.05 30.11 27.47
C LEU A 63 192.35 29.33 28.59
N GLU A 64 192.94 28.21 29.03
CA GLU A 64 192.43 27.40 30.15
C GLU A 64 192.83 27.98 31.53
N GLY A 65 193.73 28.97 31.55
CA GLY A 65 194.12 29.70 32.76
C GLY A 65 195.43 29.23 33.40
N ASP A 66 196.22 28.38 32.73
CA ASP A 66 197.56 28.01 33.20
C ASP A 66 198.55 29.15 32.99
N VAL A 67 199.48 29.36 33.94
CA VAL A 67 200.40 30.50 33.95
C VAL A 67 201.86 30.04 34.05
N ILE A 68 202.69 30.43 33.09
CA ILE A 68 204.15 30.31 33.17
C ILE A 68 204.75 31.68 33.51
N ASN A 69 205.41 31.76 34.67
CA ASN A 69 206.06 32.99 35.11
C ASN A 69 207.43 33.19 34.44
N THR A 70 207.94 34.42 34.48
CA THR A 70 209.26 34.80 33.92
C THR A 70 210.43 34.00 34.50
N SER A 71 210.29 33.48 35.72
CA SER A 71 211.27 32.61 36.39
C SER A 71 211.26 31.16 35.87
N GLY A 72 210.39 30.81 34.93
CA GLY A 72 210.19 29.44 34.42
C GLY A 72 209.32 28.57 35.33
N ALA A 73 208.74 29.12 36.40
CA ALA A 73 207.78 28.42 37.23
C ALA A 73 206.45 28.27 36.47
N VAL A 74 206.06 27.02 36.23
CA VAL A 74 204.75 26.67 35.66
C VAL A 74 203.77 26.50 36.80
N THR A 75 202.83 27.43 36.87
CA THR A 75 201.64 27.34 37.72
C THR A 75 200.52 26.81 36.83
N GLY A 76 200.44 25.49 36.77
CA GLY A 76 199.38 24.76 36.07
C GLY A 76 198.76 23.77 37.04
N GLY A 77 197.44 23.71 37.07
CA GLY A 77 196.71 22.87 38.00
C GLY A 77 195.23 23.16 37.93
N HIS A 78 194.43 22.10 38.03
CA HIS A 78 192.97 22.20 38.06
C HIS A 78 192.52 22.87 39.37
N THR A 79 192.57 24.20 39.43
CA THR A 79 191.93 24.95 40.51
C THR A 79 190.43 24.78 40.35
N SER A 80 189.89 23.79 41.06
CA SER A 80 188.48 23.38 41.19
C SER A 80 187.54 24.47 41.74
N SER A 81 187.89 25.74 41.63
CA SER A 81 187.06 26.87 42.00
C SER A 81 186.67 27.63 40.74
N LYS A 82 185.68 27.11 40.01
CA LYS A 82 184.76 27.94 39.22
C LYS A 82 183.94 28.83 40.17
N THR A 83 184.59 29.61 41.02
CA THR A 83 183.96 30.74 41.68
C THR A 83 183.62 31.70 40.56
N SER A 84 182.34 31.69 40.17
CA SER A 84 181.70 32.68 39.32
C SER A 84 182.28 34.05 39.61
N GLY A 85 183.24 34.46 38.77
CA GLY A 85 183.82 35.79 38.86
C GLY A 85 182.71 36.81 38.69
N LEU A 86 182.88 37.98 39.28
CA LEU A 86 181.92 39.11 39.18
C LEU A 86 181.42 39.34 37.74
N LEU A 87 182.28 39.06 36.74
CA LEU A 87 181.96 39.14 35.31
C LEU A 87 180.90 38.13 34.82
N SER A 88 180.84 36.92 35.39
CA SER A 88 179.84 35.90 35.01
C SER A 88 178.43 36.24 35.51
N ARG A 89 178.33 36.85 36.70
CA ARG A 89 177.06 37.25 37.31
C ARG A 89 176.42 38.45 36.61
N SER A 90 177.24 39.40 36.14
CA SER A 90 176.73 40.52 35.33
C SER A 90 176.15 40.04 33.99
N ARG A 91 176.80 39.06 33.33
CA ARG A 91 176.26 38.45 32.10
C ARG A 91 174.97 37.67 32.35
N GLU A 92 174.90 36.90 33.44
CA GLU A 92 173.68 36.18 33.82
C GLU A 92 172.51 37.12 34.12
N LEU A 93 172.77 38.27 34.74
CA LEU A 93 171.77 39.30 34.99
C LEU A 93 171.24 39.89 33.68
N GLU A 94 172.12 40.26 32.74
CA GLU A 94 171.73 40.76 31.42
C GLU A 94 170.90 39.73 30.63
N ASP A 95 171.27 38.45 30.68
CA ASP A 95 170.52 37.38 30.01
C ASP A 95 169.15 37.14 30.66
N LEU A 96 169.06 37.22 31.99
CA LEU A 96 167.79 37.14 32.71
C LEU A 96 166.88 38.35 32.41
N GLU A 97 167.44 39.56 32.37
CA GLU A 97 166.70 40.78 32.01
C GLU A 97 166.14 40.69 30.59
N LYS A 98 166.94 40.25 29.61
CA LYS A 98 166.48 39.97 28.25
C LYS A 98 165.36 38.94 28.25
N ARG A 99 165.53 37.83 28.97
CA ARG A 99 164.53 36.76 29.04
C ARG A 99 163.22 37.18 29.71
N VAL A 100 163.28 38.04 30.73
CA VAL A 100 162.09 38.66 31.35
C VAL A 100 161.40 39.59 30.36
N SER A 101 162.15 40.40 29.63
CA SER A 101 161.60 41.28 28.57
C SER A 101 160.88 40.45 27.49
N ASP A 102 161.52 39.40 26.98
CA ASP A 102 160.94 38.51 25.96
C ASP A 102 159.68 37.80 26.45
N LEU A 103 159.67 37.33 27.70
CA LEU A 103 158.50 36.69 28.31
C LEU A 103 157.36 37.69 28.50
N ASN A 104 157.65 38.92 28.94
CA ASN A 104 156.65 39.97 29.07
C ASN A 104 156.03 40.32 27.71
N GLN A 105 156.83 40.40 26.65
CA GLN A 105 156.33 40.62 25.30
C GLN A 105 155.41 39.46 24.86
N LYS A 106 155.81 38.20 25.10
CA LYS A 106 154.96 37.03 24.81
C LYS A 106 153.65 37.05 25.61
N VAL A 107 153.66 37.48 26.87
CA VAL A 107 152.45 37.60 27.69
C VAL A 107 151.51 38.66 27.11
N ILE A 108 152.04 39.82 26.70
CA ILE A 108 151.24 40.88 26.07
C ILE A 108 150.63 40.40 24.76
N GLU A 109 151.41 39.72 23.91
CA GLU A 109 150.92 39.15 22.65
C GLU A 109 149.81 38.11 22.89
N LYS A 110 150.00 37.20 23.84
CA LYS A 110 149.00 36.18 24.18
C LYS A 110 147.75 36.77 24.83
N ASP A 111 147.88 37.81 25.65
CA ASP A 111 146.74 38.51 26.21
C ASP A 111 145.93 39.26 25.13
N SER A 112 146.61 39.86 24.16
CA SER A 112 145.97 40.47 22.98
C SER A 112 145.20 39.44 22.15
N GLN A 113 145.83 38.31 21.83
CA GLN A 113 145.18 37.18 21.13
C GLN A 113 143.96 36.66 21.92
N ARG A 114 144.09 36.50 23.23
CA ARG A 114 142.97 36.08 24.10
C ARG A 114 141.81 37.09 24.02
N LYS A 115 142.08 38.38 24.11
CA LYS A 115 141.06 39.44 24.04
C LYS A 115 140.34 39.43 22.67
N GLU A 116 141.07 39.23 21.59
CA GLU A 116 140.49 39.10 20.24
C GLU A 116 139.59 37.87 20.12
N LEU A 117 140.06 36.71 20.60
CA LEU A 117 139.27 35.48 20.61
C LEU A 117 137.99 35.61 21.45
N VAL A 118 138.06 36.27 22.62
CA VAL A 118 136.87 36.52 23.45
C VAL A 118 135.87 37.43 22.72
N LYS A 119 136.33 38.49 22.05
CA LYS A 119 135.45 39.32 21.21
C LYS A 119 134.78 38.48 20.12
N ARG A 120 135.56 37.65 19.43
CA ARG A 120 135.05 36.80 18.35
C ARG A 120 134.03 35.78 18.84
N ILE A 121 134.24 35.19 20.02
CA ILE A 121 133.28 34.28 20.65
C ILE A 121 131.96 35.01 20.94
N ASN A 122 132.01 36.23 21.49
CA ASN A 122 130.82 37.01 21.79
C ASN A 122 130.04 37.38 20.50
N GLU A 123 130.74 37.78 19.44
CA GLU A 123 130.12 38.02 18.12
C GLU A 123 129.44 36.76 17.57
N LEU A 124 130.13 35.62 17.59
CA LEU A 124 129.57 34.35 17.13
C LEU A 124 128.38 33.89 17.97
N GLN A 125 128.40 34.12 19.29
CA GLN A 125 127.27 33.84 20.16
C GLN A 125 126.06 34.70 19.80
N GLN A 126 126.23 36.00 19.58
CA GLN A 126 125.15 36.88 19.14
C GLN A 126 124.57 36.47 17.78
N ILE A 127 125.44 36.13 16.82
CA ILE A 127 125.03 35.63 15.50
C ILE A 127 124.23 34.32 15.66
N ARG A 128 124.71 33.37 16.47
CA ARG A 128 124.01 32.11 16.75
C ARG A 128 122.64 32.35 17.38
N HIS A 129 122.53 33.29 18.33
CA HIS A 129 121.25 33.62 18.96
C HIS A 129 120.24 34.20 17.95
N LYS A 130 120.69 35.08 17.04
CA LYS A 130 119.84 35.62 15.96
C LYS A 130 119.37 34.53 15.01
N LEU A 131 120.30 33.73 14.47
CA LEU A 131 119.99 32.63 13.56
C LEU A 131 119.04 31.60 14.20
N ASN A 132 119.19 31.32 15.49
CA ASN A 132 118.29 30.39 16.18
C ASN A 132 116.88 30.96 16.34
N ALA A 133 116.75 32.27 16.59
CA ALA A 133 115.44 32.93 16.64
C ALA A 133 114.75 32.93 15.27
N GLU A 134 115.49 33.29 14.20
CA GLU A 134 115.00 33.24 12.82
C GLU A 134 114.59 31.81 12.42
N TRP A 135 115.40 30.81 12.79
CA TRP A 135 115.07 29.40 12.52
C TRP A 135 113.80 28.95 13.24
N GLN A 136 113.62 29.34 14.50
CA GLN A 136 112.40 29.04 15.27
C GLN A 136 111.16 29.70 14.65
N GLU A 137 111.28 30.96 14.22
CA GLU A 137 110.20 31.70 13.56
C GLU A 137 109.79 31.02 12.24
N CYS A 138 110.75 30.71 11.38
CA CYS A 138 110.50 29.96 10.14
C CYS A 138 109.90 28.58 10.42
N GLN A 139 110.30 27.90 11.49
CA GLN A 139 109.74 26.60 11.86
C GLN A 139 108.28 26.68 12.29
N ILE A 140 107.90 27.73 13.03
CA ILE A 140 106.52 27.99 13.43
C ILE A 140 105.68 28.32 12.20
N GLU A 141 106.16 29.21 11.33
CA GLU A 141 105.48 29.60 10.10
C GLU A 141 105.25 28.38 9.18
N HIS A 142 106.28 27.55 8.98
CA HIS A 142 106.18 26.34 8.18
C HIS A 142 105.12 25.37 8.71
N LYS A 143 105.07 25.15 10.03
CA LYS A 143 104.04 24.30 10.66
C LYS A 143 102.64 24.89 10.50
N SER A 144 102.51 26.21 10.65
CA SER A 144 101.25 26.93 10.44
C SER A 144 100.75 26.76 9.00
N LEU A 145 101.62 26.97 8.01
CA LEU A 145 101.32 26.78 6.60
C LEU A 145 100.94 25.34 6.25
N LEU A 146 101.64 24.35 6.81
CA LEU A 146 101.28 22.93 6.64
C LEU A 146 99.90 22.63 7.20
N GLN A 147 99.56 23.16 8.38
CA GLN A 147 98.23 22.99 8.97
C GLN A 147 97.14 23.66 8.11
N MET A 148 97.40 24.86 7.59
CA MET A 148 96.48 25.54 6.67
C MET A 148 96.28 24.76 5.36
N LEU A 149 97.35 24.16 4.83
CA LEU A 149 97.29 23.31 3.64
C LEU A 149 96.43 22.07 3.88
N ASP A 150 96.64 21.36 4.98
CA ASP A 150 95.86 20.18 5.35
C ASP A 150 94.37 20.52 5.54
N GLN A 151 94.07 21.60 6.27
CA GLN A 151 92.69 22.07 6.45
C GLN A 151 92.03 22.47 5.12
N SER A 152 92.78 23.10 4.22
CA SER A 152 92.27 23.48 2.89
C SER A 152 92.02 22.24 2.02
N GLN A 153 92.90 21.24 2.10
CA GLN A 153 92.73 19.97 1.38
C GLN A 153 91.52 19.19 1.89
N GLN A 154 91.31 19.15 3.20
CA GLN A 154 90.11 18.52 3.81
C GLN A 154 88.83 19.23 3.35
N LYS A 155 88.79 20.57 3.38
CA LYS A 155 87.66 21.35 2.87
C LYS A 155 87.41 21.10 1.38
N LEU A 156 88.46 21.04 0.58
CA LEU A 156 88.36 20.77 -0.85
C LEU A 156 87.77 19.37 -1.11
N ASN A 157 88.21 18.36 -0.36
CA ASN A 157 87.65 17.01 -0.46
C ASN A 157 86.18 16.96 -0.02
N GLN A 158 85.81 17.68 1.04
CA GLN A 158 84.41 17.79 1.49
C GLN A 158 83.53 18.44 0.41
N ILE A 159 83.98 19.55 -0.17
CA ILE A 159 83.25 20.25 -1.24
C ILE A 159 83.12 19.36 -2.48
N ARG A 160 84.16 18.59 -2.84
CA ARG A 160 84.08 17.62 -3.94
C ARG A 160 83.03 16.55 -3.70
N TYR A 161 83.01 15.96 -2.51
CA TYR A 161 82.00 14.96 -2.17
C TYR A 161 80.57 15.53 -2.22
N GLN A 162 80.39 16.76 -1.74
CA GLN A 162 79.11 17.46 -1.83
C GLN A 162 78.72 17.75 -3.28
N LEU A 163 79.68 18.16 -4.13
CA LEU A 163 79.43 18.40 -5.54
C LEU A 163 79.01 17.12 -6.26
N ASP A 164 79.73 16.03 -6.05
CA ASP A 164 79.41 14.72 -6.63
C ASP A 164 78.00 14.26 -6.20
N ALA A 165 77.65 14.44 -4.92
CA ALA A 165 76.31 14.11 -4.42
C ALA A 165 75.21 14.96 -5.07
N ILE A 166 75.43 16.26 -5.21
CA ILE A 166 74.49 17.18 -5.88
C ILE A 166 74.36 16.83 -7.36
N GLU A 167 75.45 16.43 -8.03
CA GLU A 167 75.41 16.03 -9.43
C GLU A 167 74.61 14.74 -9.65
N GLN A 168 74.73 13.77 -8.74
CA GLN A 168 73.89 12.55 -8.75
C GLN A 168 72.42 12.90 -8.50
N GLU A 169 72.12 13.70 -7.48
CA GLU A 169 70.75 14.14 -7.19
C GLU A 169 70.14 14.91 -8.38
N ARG A 170 70.93 15.74 -9.06
CA ARG A 170 70.49 16.44 -10.28
C ARG A 170 70.17 15.45 -11.41
N ALA A 171 70.98 14.41 -11.60
CA ALA A 171 70.73 13.40 -12.62
C ALA A 171 69.43 12.63 -12.33
N ASP A 172 69.24 12.20 -11.08
CA ASP A 172 68.03 11.50 -10.63
C ASP A 172 66.76 12.36 -10.83
N LEU A 173 66.84 13.66 -10.50
CA LEU A 173 65.73 14.59 -10.68
C LEU A 173 65.40 14.84 -12.16
N ILE A 174 66.40 14.84 -13.05
CA ILE A 174 66.17 14.95 -14.50
C ILE A 174 65.44 13.70 -15.00
N GLU A 175 65.89 12.50 -14.62
CA GLU A 175 65.23 11.25 -15.02
C GLU A 175 63.78 11.20 -14.51
N GLN A 176 63.54 11.57 -13.26
CA GLN A 176 62.18 11.64 -12.70
C GLN A 176 61.31 12.67 -13.45
N SER A 177 61.87 13.82 -13.81
CA SER A 177 61.15 14.84 -14.58
C SER A 177 60.75 14.33 -15.96
N GLU A 178 61.65 13.62 -16.65
CA GLU A 178 61.37 13.02 -17.96
C GLU A 178 60.29 11.93 -17.86
N GLN A 179 60.33 11.09 -16.82
CA GLN A 179 59.30 10.08 -16.56
C GLN A 179 57.93 10.72 -16.32
N ILE A 180 57.85 11.72 -15.43
CA ILE A 180 56.61 12.44 -15.13
C ILE A 180 56.07 13.13 -16.39
N GLU A 181 56.93 13.72 -17.22
CA GLU A 181 56.49 14.37 -18.45
C GLU A 181 55.94 13.36 -19.48
N GLY A 182 56.54 12.18 -19.57
CA GLY A 182 56.02 11.06 -20.35
C GLY A 182 54.65 10.57 -19.88
N GLU A 183 54.49 10.35 -18.56
CA GLU A 183 53.21 9.96 -17.95
C GLU A 183 52.13 11.02 -18.16
N ARG A 184 52.48 12.31 -18.01
CA ARG A 184 51.58 13.43 -18.28
C ARG A 184 51.07 13.40 -19.73
N HIS A 185 51.95 13.19 -20.70
CA HIS A 185 51.55 13.10 -22.10
C HIS A 185 50.62 11.90 -22.36
N HIS A 186 50.89 10.75 -21.73
CA HIS A 186 50.03 9.58 -21.85
C HIS A 186 48.63 9.83 -21.27
N LEU A 187 48.56 10.39 -20.06
CA LEU A 187 47.29 10.77 -19.42
C LEU A 187 46.52 11.82 -20.24
N GLU A 188 47.21 12.77 -20.87
CA GLU A 188 46.56 13.76 -21.73
C GLU A 188 45.95 13.11 -22.98
N THR A 189 46.60 12.10 -23.55
CA THR A 189 46.03 11.33 -24.67
C THR A 189 44.82 10.52 -24.25
N ASP A 190 44.88 9.85 -23.09
CA ASP A 190 43.76 9.08 -22.55
C ASP A 190 42.56 9.96 -22.22
N LEU A 191 42.80 11.14 -21.66
CA LEU A 191 41.75 12.12 -21.37
C LEU A 191 41.04 12.56 -22.65
N LYS A 192 41.78 12.86 -23.72
CA LYS A 192 41.21 13.23 -25.03
C LYS A 192 40.38 12.08 -25.62
N GLN A 193 40.82 10.83 -25.44
CA GLN A 193 40.08 9.66 -25.90
C GLN A 193 38.79 9.44 -25.08
N ALA A 194 38.87 9.57 -23.76
CA ALA A 194 37.72 9.47 -22.87
C ALA A 194 36.67 10.55 -23.18
N GLN A 195 37.09 11.81 -23.38
CA GLN A 195 36.20 12.91 -23.77
C GLN A 195 35.49 12.67 -25.11
N LYS A 196 36.21 12.12 -26.11
CA LYS A 196 35.58 11.71 -27.37
C LYS A 196 34.55 10.62 -27.14
N SER A 197 34.88 9.60 -26.35
CA SER A 197 33.93 8.50 -26.07
C SER A 197 32.70 8.99 -25.32
N ASP A 198 32.88 9.90 -24.36
CA ASP A 198 31.79 10.51 -23.60
C ASP A 198 30.84 11.28 -24.54
N SER A 199 31.37 12.10 -25.44
CA SER A 199 30.56 12.83 -26.43
C SER A 199 29.75 11.91 -27.36
N ILE A 200 30.31 10.75 -27.71
CA ILE A 200 29.62 9.74 -28.53
C ILE A 200 28.51 9.07 -27.74
N LEU A 201 28.77 8.73 -26.47
CA LEU A 201 27.80 8.12 -25.57
C LEU A 201 26.64 9.08 -25.28
N LEU A 202 26.90 10.35 -25.01
CA LEU A 202 25.87 11.37 -24.80
C LEU A 202 24.91 11.47 -25.99
N ARG A 203 25.45 11.56 -27.22
CA ARG A 203 24.61 11.54 -28.43
C ARG A 203 23.79 10.27 -28.58
N LYS A 204 24.35 9.12 -28.17
CA LYS A 204 23.63 7.84 -28.21
C LYS A 204 22.50 7.82 -27.18
N VAL A 205 22.72 8.38 -26.00
CA VAL A 205 21.69 8.53 -24.96
C VAL A 205 20.58 9.45 -25.43
N GLU A 206 20.88 10.61 -25.99
CA GLU A 206 19.89 11.54 -26.56
C GLU A 206 19.01 10.84 -27.61
N ARG A 207 19.64 10.13 -28.56
CA ARG A 207 18.91 9.37 -29.59
C ARG A 207 18.02 8.27 -29.01
N LEU A 208 18.49 7.56 -27.98
CA LEU A 208 17.70 6.53 -27.31
C LEU A 208 16.53 7.15 -26.53
N MET A 209 16.70 8.32 -25.92
CA MET A 209 15.62 9.03 -25.25
C MET A 209 14.54 9.47 -26.24
N GLU A 210 14.92 10.01 -27.40
CA GLU A 210 13.98 10.33 -28.49
C GLU A 210 13.21 9.08 -28.95
N GLN A 211 13.89 7.95 -29.10
CA GLN A 211 13.24 6.68 -29.47
C GLN A 211 12.27 6.19 -28.41
N VAL A 212 12.63 6.28 -27.13
CA VAL A 212 11.75 5.88 -26.02
C VAL A 212 10.51 6.76 -25.98
N GLU A 213 10.65 8.07 -26.17
CA GLU A 213 9.50 8.98 -26.15
C GLU A 213 8.57 8.71 -27.36
N ALA A 214 9.14 8.50 -28.55
CA ALA A 214 8.35 8.13 -29.72
C ALA A 214 7.61 6.79 -29.55
N GLU A 215 8.22 5.79 -28.89
CA GLU A 215 7.56 4.52 -28.59
C GLU A 215 6.49 4.66 -27.50
N LYS A 216 6.66 5.56 -26.52
CA LYS A 216 5.60 5.87 -25.54
C LYS A 216 4.40 6.53 -26.20
N ASP A 217 4.62 7.47 -27.12
CA ASP A 217 3.53 8.14 -27.84
C ASP A 217 2.72 7.10 -28.65
N LYS A 218 3.41 6.20 -29.36
CA LYS A 218 2.76 5.07 -30.05
C LYS A 218 2.01 4.15 -29.09
N LEU A 219 2.58 3.83 -27.93
CA LEU A 219 1.90 3.01 -26.92
C LEU A 219 0.62 3.68 -26.45
N SER A 220 0.65 4.99 -26.16
CA SER A 220 -0.52 5.76 -25.77
C SER A 220 -1.60 5.77 -26.84
N GLU A 221 -1.24 5.95 -28.12
CA GLU A 221 -2.19 5.87 -29.24
C GLU A 221 -2.84 4.47 -29.34
N VAL A 222 -2.04 3.41 -29.16
CA VAL A 222 -2.54 2.03 -29.19
C VAL A 222 -3.44 1.75 -27.99
N GLU A 223 -3.10 2.24 -26.79
CA GLU A 223 -3.92 2.11 -25.58
C GLU A 223 -5.27 2.82 -25.73
N GLU A 224 -5.28 4.04 -26.26
CA GLU A 224 -6.51 4.78 -26.55
C GLU A 224 -7.37 4.04 -27.60
N SER A 225 -6.74 3.52 -28.66
CA SER A 225 -7.44 2.70 -29.65
C SER A 225 -8.03 1.43 -29.03
N CYS A 226 -7.27 0.74 -28.16
CA CYS A 226 -7.73 -0.45 -27.44
C CYS A 226 -8.91 -0.13 -26.51
N GLN A 227 -8.86 0.97 -25.77
CA GLN A 227 -9.97 1.43 -24.93
C GLN A 227 -11.22 1.71 -25.77
N ASN A 228 -11.07 2.44 -26.88
CA ASN A 228 -12.17 2.71 -27.81
C ASN A 228 -12.78 1.42 -28.38
N LEU A 229 -11.94 0.44 -28.73
CA LEU A 229 -12.37 -0.89 -29.16
C LEU A 229 -13.07 -1.67 -28.05
N GLN A 230 -12.60 -1.61 -26.81
CA GLN A 230 -13.27 -2.23 -25.65
C GLN A 230 -14.64 -1.61 -25.39
N ILE A 231 -14.77 -0.29 -25.45
CA ILE A 231 -16.06 0.41 -25.32
C ILE A 231 -17.00 -0.01 -26.45
N SER A 232 -16.50 -0.07 -27.70
CA SER A 232 -17.27 -0.54 -28.86
C SER A 232 -17.71 -2.01 -28.70
N LEU A 233 -16.85 -2.87 -28.17
CA LEU A 233 -17.17 -4.27 -27.88
C LEU A 233 -18.25 -4.37 -26.79
N ALA A 234 -18.11 -3.62 -25.69
CA ALA A 234 -19.07 -3.61 -24.58
C ALA A 234 -20.45 -3.11 -25.04
N THR A 235 -20.52 -2.01 -25.79
CA THR A 235 -21.77 -1.48 -26.34
C THR A 235 -22.43 -2.44 -27.34
N LYS A 236 -21.63 -3.15 -28.16
CA LYS A 236 -22.14 -4.22 -29.03
C LYS A 236 -22.61 -5.43 -28.22
N GLY A 237 -21.92 -5.78 -27.14
CA GLY A 237 -22.31 -6.83 -26.19
C GLY A 237 -23.64 -6.54 -25.51
N GLU A 238 -23.84 -5.32 -25.01
CA GLU A 238 -25.11 -4.87 -24.44
C GLU A 238 -26.25 -4.91 -25.48
N LYS A 239 -25.99 -4.47 -26.72
CA LYS A 239 -26.96 -4.59 -27.81
C LYS A 239 -27.30 -6.05 -28.13
N LEU A 240 -26.32 -6.95 -28.14
CA LEU A 240 -26.56 -8.38 -28.34
C LEU A 240 -27.40 -8.96 -27.22
N GLN A 241 -27.12 -8.59 -25.97
CA GLN A 241 -27.87 -9.06 -24.81
C GLN A 241 -29.30 -8.51 -24.83
N SER A 242 -29.50 -7.24 -25.15
CA SER A 242 -30.86 -6.68 -25.28
C SER A 242 -31.63 -7.33 -26.43
N LEU A 243 -31.00 -7.53 -27.60
CA LEU A 243 -31.62 -8.29 -28.69
C LEU A 243 -31.98 -9.71 -28.25
N SER A 244 -31.07 -10.40 -27.55
CA SER A 244 -31.33 -11.74 -27.02
C SER A 244 -32.53 -11.75 -26.08
N THR A 245 -32.64 -10.78 -25.16
CA THR A 245 -33.80 -10.67 -24.25
C THR A 245 -35.10 -10.36 -25.00
N THR A 246 -35.04 -9.55 -26.06
CA THR A 246 -36.22 -9.32 -26.90
C THR A 246 -36.62 -10.57 -27.66
N ILE A 247 -35.66 -11.34 -28.19
CA ILE A 247 -35.93 -12.61 -28.88
C ILE A 247 -36.60 -13.59 -27.92
N THR A 248 -36.07 -13.76 -26.70
CA THR A 248 -36.71 -14.64 -25.70
C THR A 248 -38.12 -14.17 -25.34
N SER A 249 -38.34 -12.87 -25.20
CA SER A 249 -39.70 -12.33 -24.95
C SER A 249 -40.66 -12.56 -26.12
N PHE A 250 -40.17 -12.49 -27.37
CA PHE A 250 -40.97 -12.81 -28.55
C PHE A 250 -41.29 -14.31 -28.61
N ASP A 251 -40.35 -15.17 -28.24
CA ASP A 251 -40.54 -16.62 -28.20
C ASP A 251 -41.57 -17.00 -27.12
N GLU A 252 -41.50 -16.38 -25.93
CA GLU A 252 -42.52 -16.51 -24.88
C GLU A 252 -43.89 -16.03 -25.34
N ASN A 253 -43.97 -14.86 -25.98
CA ASN A 253 -45.22 -14.34 -26.55
C ASN A 253 -45.77 -15.26 -27.64
N GLN A 254 -44.91 -15.81 -28.51
CA GLN A 254 -45.31 -16.76 -29.54
C GLN A 254 -45.91 -18.03 -28.89
N ASN A 255 -45.27 -18.56 -27.85
CA ASN A 255 -45.78 -19.71 -27.12
C ASN A 255 -47.14 -19.43 -26.46
N GLN A 256 -47.32 -18.26 -25.83
CA GLN A 256 -48.60 -17.84 -25.26
C GLN A 256 -49.70 -17.73 -26.33
N ILE A 257 -49.37 -17.18 -27.51
CA ILE A 257 -50.32 -17.11 -28.64
C ILE A 257 -50.69 -18.53 -29.10
N VAL A 258 -49.72 -19.44 -29.23
CA VAL A 258 -49.98 -20.83 -29.63
C VAL A 258 -50.88 -21.54 -28.60
N GLU A 259 -50.62 -21.37 -27.31
CA GLU A 259 -51.48 -21.90 -26.24
C GLU A 259 -52.90 -21.32 -26.30
N SER A 260 -53.03 -20.01 -26.52
CA SER A 260 -54.34 -19.36 -26.69
C SER A 260 -55.08 -19.88 -27.92
N MET A 261 -54.38 -20.12 -29.05
CA MET A 261 -54.96 -20.72 -30.24
C MET A 261 -55.42 -22.15 -29.98
N HIS A 262 -54.65 -22.96 -29.25
CA HIS A 262 -55.08 -24.30 -28.83
C HIS A 262 -56.30 -24.25 -27.91
N SER A 263 -56.36 -23.31 -26.97
CA SER A 263 -57.53 -23.11 -26.11
C SER A 263 -58.76 -22.71 -26.92
N HIS A 264 -58.62 -21.79 -27.87
CA HIS A 264 -59.72 -21.38 -28.75
C HIS A 264 -60.16 -22.52 -29.69
N GLN A 265 -59.23 -23.33 -30.20
CA GLN A 265 -59.59 -24.50 -31.01
C GLN A 265 -60.40 -25.51 -30.20
N LYS A 266 -60.03 -25.79 -28.95
CA LYS A 266 -60.83 -26.66 -28.06
C LYS A 266 -62.24 -26.12 -27.81
N ILE A 267 -62.39 -24.80 -27.68
CA ILE A 267 -63.71 -24.17 -27.53
C ILE A 267 -64.53 -24.35 -28.81
N ILE A 268 -63.91 -24.12 -29.98
CA ILE A 268 -64.57 -24.31 -31.28
C ILE A 268 -65.02 -25.76 -31.46
N ASP A 269 -64.17 -26.74 -31.13
CA ASP A 269 -64.51 -28.16 -31.25
C ASP A 269 -65.68 -28.52 -30.32
N SER A 270 -65.70 -27.99 -29.09
CA SER A 270 -66.82 -28.16 -28.14
C SER A 270 -68.12 -27.50 -28.62
N ASP A 271 -68.04 -26.33 -29.25
CA ASP A 271 -69.21 -25.64 -29.79
C ASP A 271 -69.78 -26.40 -31.01
N GLU A 272 -68.92 -27.00 -31.84
CA GLU A 272 -69.33 -27.83 -32.99
C GLU A 272 -70.04 -29.11 -32.52
N GLU A 273 -69.54 -29.78 -31.47
CA GLU A 273 -70.22 -30.92 -30.84
C GLU A 273 -71.59 -30.53 -30.26
N MET A 274 -71.65 -29.41 -29.54
CA MET A 274 -72.89 -28.91 -28.94
C MET A 274 -73.92 -28.54 -30.01
N LYS A 275 -73.47 -27.97 -31.14
CA LYS A 275 -74.30 -27.66 -32.30
C LYS A 275 -74.85 -28.93 -32.96
N GLN A 276 -74.05 -30.00 -33.09
CA GLN A 276 -74.53 -31.29 -33.59
C GLN A 276 -75.61 -31.89 -32.67
N GLU A 277 -75.41 -31.83 -31.36
CA GLU A 277 -76.39 -32.32 -30.38
C GLU A 277 -77.69 -31.51 -30.41
N LEU A 278 -77.61 -30.18 -30.46
CA LEU A 278 -78.78 -29.30 -30.64
C LEU A 278 -79.52 -29.56 -31.95
N THR A 279 -78.81 -29.82 -33.04
CA THR A 279 -79.43 -30.16 -34.34
C THR A 279 -80.17 -31.50 -34.24
N GLY A 280 -79.60 -32.50 -33.57
CA GLY A 280 -80.28 -33.77 -33.31
C GLY A 280 -81.52 -33.62 -32.42
N GLN A 281 -81.46 -32.74 -31.42
CA GLN A 281 -82.63 -32.42 -30.59
C GLN A 281 -83.73 -31.73 -31.40
N ILE A 282 -83.39 -30.80 -32.29
CA ILE A 282 -84.34 -30.13 -33.18
C ILE A 282 -85.02 -31.14 -34.13
N ASP A 283 -84.26 -32.05 -34.74
CA ASP A 283 -84.81 -33.10 -35.61
C ASP A 283 -85.77 -34.03 -34.85
N SER A 284 -85.43 -34.38 -33.62
CA SER A 284 -86.30 -35.19 -32.76
C SER A 284 -87.59 -34.46 -32.37
N ALA A 285 -87.51 -33.16 -32.11
CA ALA A 285 -88.65 -32.31 -31.80
C ALA A 285 -89.55 -32.09 -33.02
N GLN A 286 -88.98 -31.95 -34.23
CA GLN A 286 -89.73 -31.88 -35.48
C GLN A 286 -90.49 -33.18 -35.78
N LYS A 287 -89.87 -34.35 -35.58
CA LYS A 287 -90.57 -35.64 -35.69
C LYS A 287 -91.73 -35.73 -34.70
N ARG A 288 -91.49 -35.34 -33.44
CA ARG A 288 -92.52 -35.32 -32.39
C ARG A 288 -93.68 -34.37 -32.72
N PHE A 289 -93.38 -33.22 -33.35
CA PHE A 289 -94.36 -32.25 -33.79
C PHE A 289 -95.26 -32.81 -34.91
N LEU A 290 -94.66 -33.47 -35.91
CA LEU A 290 -95.40 -34.13 -37.00
C LEU A 290 -96.32 -35.26 -36.50
N GLU A 291 -95.85 -36.08 -35.54
CA GLU A 291 -96.67 -37.12 -34.90
C GLU A 291 -97.90 -36.52 -34.20
N LEU A 292 -97.71 -35.43 -33.44
CA LEU A 292 -98.79 -34.74 -32.74
C LEU A 292 -99.76 -34.03 -33.70
N GLU A 293 -99.28 -33.52 -34.82
CA GLU A 293 -100.11 -32.90 -35.85
C GLU A 293 -101.00 -33.94 -36.55
N GLN A 294 -100.49 -35.16 -36.74
CA GLN A 294 -101.27 -36.28 -37.26
C GLN A 294 -102.32 -36.79 -36.26
N GLU A 295 -101.99 -36.92 -34.97
CA GLU A 295 -102.97 -37.23 -33.91
C GLU A 295 -104.06 -36.15 -33.79
N LYS A 296 -103.71 -34.87 -33.98
CA LYS A 296 -104.67 -33.77 -34.00
C LYS A 296 -105.67 -33.92 -35.15
N PHE A 297 -105.19 -34.21 -36.36
CA PHE A 297 -106.04 -34.38 -37.54
C PHE A 297 -107.03 -35.56 -37.38
N GLU A 298 -106.57 -36.70 -36.86
CA GLU A 298 -107.42 -37.86 -36.57
C GLU A 298 -108.50 -37.56 -35.52
N ASN A 299 -108.19 -36.72 -34.52
CA ASN A 299 -109.16 -36.31 -33.50
C ASN A 299 -110.16 -35.27 -34.02
N GLU A 300 -109.76 -34.37 -34.94
CA GLU A 300 -110.68 -33.43 -35.60
C GLU A 300 -111.68 -34.17 -36.52
N GLU A 301 -111.25 -35.24 -37.20
CA GLU A 301 -112.14 -36.09 -38.01
C GLU A 301 -113.15 -36.88 -37.14
N LYS A 302 -112.70 -37.42 -36.01
CA LYS A 302 -113.57 -38.07 -35.00
C LYS A 302 -114.56 -37.07 -34.37
N ALA A 303 -114.14 -35.83 -34.13
CA ALA A 303 -115.02 -34.79 -33.60
C ALA A 303 -116.09 -34.37 -34.62
N SER A 304 -115.73 -34.29 -35.92
CA SER A 304 -116.67 -33.94 -36.99
C SER A 304 -117.75 -35.00 -37.20
N THR A 305 -117.39 -36.29 -37.14
CA THR A 305 -118.34 -37.41 -37.26
C THR A 305 -119.31 -37.47 -36.07
N LEU A 306 -118.80 -37.31 -34.84
CA LEU A 306 -119.65 -37.23 -33.63
C LEU A 306 -120.57 -36.01 -33.61
N GLN A 307 -120.13 -34.87 -34.16
CA GLN A 307 -120.96 -33.67 -34.29
C GLN A 307 -122.14 -33.90 -35.26
N ALA A 308 -121.89 -34.57 -36.39
CA ALA A 308 -122.93 -34.92 -37.37
C ALA A 308 -123.94 -35.94 -36.82
N GLU A 309 -123.47 -36.94 -36.06
CA GLU A 309 -124.37 -37.87 -35.35
C GLU A 309 -125.25 -37.13 -34.33
N ARG A 310 -124.67 -36.20 -33.57
CA ARG A 310 -125.41 -35.40 -32.59
C ARG A 310 -126.50 -34.54 -33.23
N GLU A 311 -126.22 -33.90 -34.36
CA GLU A 311 -127.20 -33.08 -35.08
C GLU A 311 -128.39 -33.92 -35.57
N SER A 312 -128.14 -35.13 -36.12
CA SER A 312 -129.22 -36.03 -36.55
C SER A 312 -130.14 -36.48 -35.40
N ILE A 313 -129.56 -36.79 -34.23
CA ILE A 313 -130.32 -37.20 -33.04
C ILE A 313 -131.14 -36.03 -32.48
N THR A 314 -130.60 -34.81 -32.55
CA THR A 314 -131.30 -33.61 -32.08
C THR A 314 -132.50 -33.26 -32.97
N GLU A 315 -132.42 -33.53 -34.28
CA GLU A 315 -133.53 -33.37 -35.22
C GLU A 315 -134.66 -34.37 -34.97
N VAL A 316 -134.33 -35.65 -34.72
CA VAL A 316 -135.31 -36.69 -34.35
C VAL A 316 -136.01 -36.39 -33.02
N ILE A 317 -135.28 -35.83 -32.05
CA ILE A 317 -135.86 -35.39 -30.75
C ILE A 317 -136.80 -34.18 -30.94
N SER A 318 -136.46 -33.25 -31.84
CA SER A 318 -137.30 -32.08 -32.15
C SER A 318 -138.64 -32.47 -32.80
N GLU A 319 -138.62 -33.42 -33.75
CA GLU A 319 -139.85 -33.94 -34.36
C GLU A 319 -140.71 -34.73 -33.36
N SER A 320 -140.08 -35.55 -32.52
CA SER A 320 -140.78 -36.29 -31.47
C SER A 320 -141.45 -35.35 -30.45
N HIS A 321 -140.80 -34.24 -30.08
CA HIS A 321 -141.40 -33.21 -29.23
C HIS A 321 -142.57 -32.47 -29.89
N LYS A 322 -142.51 -32.21 -31.20
CA LYS A 322 -143.65 -31.63 -31.95
C LYS A 322 -144.85 -32.58 -31.96
N MET A 323 -144.63 -33.88 -32.11
CA MET A 323 -145.70 -34.90 -32.08
C MET A 323 -146.34 -35.01 -30.68
N ILE A 324 -145.54 -35.02 -29.62
CA ILE A 324 -146.03 -35.04 -28.24
C ILE A 324 -146.85 -33.77 -27.91
N LYS A 325 -146.42 -32.59 -28.39
CA LYS A 325 -147.14 -31.33 -28.19
C LYS A 325 -148.50 -31.31 -28.90
N LYS A 326 -148.59 -31.84 -30.12
CA LYS A 326 -149.88 -31.99 -30.85
C LYS A 326 -150.82 -33.00 -30.16
N GLY A 327 -150.28 -34.12 -29.67
CA GLY A 327 -151.04 -35.12 -28.92
C GLY A 327 -151.63 -34.56 -27.60
N ARG A 328 -150.84 -33.80 -26.84
CA ARG A 328 -151.30 -33.12 -25.62
C ARG A 328 -152.40 -32.09 -25.89
N GLN A 329 -152.29 -31.31 -26.96
CA GLN A 329 -153.32 -30.33 -27.33
C GLN A 329 -154.66 -30.98 -27.70
N GLN A 330 -154.66 -32.14 -28.36
CA GLN A 330 -155.90 -32.88 -28.62
C GLN A 330 -156.48 -33.52 -27.37
N PHE A 331 -155.63 -34.08 -26.50
CA PHE A 331 -156.05 -34.65 -25.22
C PHE A 331 -156.73 -33.61 -24.31
N ASP A 332 -156.15 -32.44 -24.13
CA ASP A 332 -156.73 -31.37 -23.32
C ASP A 332 -158.06 -30.86 -23.88
N LYS A 333 -158.23 -30.85 -25.21
CA LYS A 333 -159.45 -30.40 -25.87
C LYS A 333 -160.61 -31.37 -25.64
N HIS A 334 -160.37 -32.67 -25.76
CA HIS A 334 -161.39 -33.69 -25.49
C HIS A 334 -161.71 -33.82 -24.00
N ASN A 335 -160.72 -33.68 -23.12
CA ASN A 335 -160.93 -33.76 -21.68
C ASN A 335 -161.81 -32.61 -21.15
N ARG A 336 -161.66 -31.39 -21.68
CA ARG A 336 -162.54 -30.25 -21.36
C ARG A 336 -163.98 -30.48 -21.82
N MET A 337 -164.17 -31.06 -23.01
CA MET A 337 -165.49 -31.39 -23.55
C MET A 337 -166.19 -32.46 -22.70
N ARG A 338 -165.44 -33.47 -22.24
CA ARG A 338 -165.94 -34.52 -21.36
C ARG A 338 -166.39 -33.95 -20.01
N HIS A 339 -165.60 -33.04 -19.43
CA HIS A 339 -165.91 -32.42 -18.14
C HIS A 339 -167.14 -31.47 -18.21
N GLN A 340 -167.35 -30.76 -19.32
CA GLN A 340 -168.56 -29.96 -19.53
C GLN A 340 -169.83 -30.82 -19.61
N LEU A 341 -169.77 -31.96 -20.30
CA LEU A 341 -170.91 -32.89 -20.38
C LEU A 341 -171.22 -33.54 -19.03
N GLU A 342 -170.21 -33.90 -18.23
CA GLU A 342 -170.36 -34.43 -16.86
C GLU A 342 -171.12 -33.45 -15.94
N VAL A 343 -170.81 -32.16 -16.03
CA VAL A 343 -171.44 -31.11 -15.20
C VAL A 343 -172.87 -30.82 -15.63
N SER A 344 -173.20 -30.84 -16.93
CA SER A 344 -174.58 -30.65 -17.37
C SER A 344 -175.51 -31.80 -16.99
N THR A 345 -175.01 -33.04 -17.07
CA THR A 345 -175.83 -34.24 -16.76
C THR A 345 -176.21 -34.28 -15.28
N THR A 346 -175.27 -33.91 -14.40
CA THR A 346 -175.49 -33.83 -12.95
C THR A 346 -176.42 -32.68 -12.54
N GLN A 347 -176.43 -31.55 -13.26
CA GLN A 347 -177.38 -30.45 -13.02
C GLN A 347 -178.82 -30.83 -13.36
N LEU A 348 -179.04 -31.59 -14.44
CA LEU A 348 -180.38 -32.05 -14.85
C LEU A 348 -180.96 -33.09 -13.87
N GLU A 349 -180.14 -34.00 -13.34
CA GLU A 349 -180.57 -34.99 -12.34
C GLU A 349 -180.99 -34.35 -11.00
N MET A 350 -180.30 -33.30 -10.56
CA MET A 350 -180.66 -32.59 -9.33
C MET A 350 -181.98 -31.82 -9.44
N GLN A 351 -182.31 -31.25 -10.61
CA GLN A 351 -183.53 -30.48 -10.77
C GLN A 351 -184.78 -31.35 -10.90
N LEU A 352 -184.69 -32.52 -11.56
CA LEU A 352 -185.76 -33.52 -11.57
C LEU A 352 -186.14 -33.97 -10.16
N LYS A 353 -185.13 -34.17 -9.30
CA LYS A 353 -185.32 -34.49 -7.88
C LYS A 353 -185.97 -33.36 -7.09
N GLY A 354 -185.67 -32.11 -7.43
CA GLY A 354 -186.25 -30.91 -6.80
C GLY A 354 -187.73 -30.68 -7.15
N ILE A 355 -188.16 -31.01 -8.37
CA ILE A 355 -189.57 -30.95 -8.79
C ILE A 355 -190.39 -32.03 -8.05
N SER A 356 -189.83 -33.23 -7.94
CA SER A 356 -190.48 -34.36 -7.24
C SER A 356 -190.70 -34.08 -5.75
N SER A 357 -189.70 -33.50 -5.06
CA SER A 357 -189.81 -33.16 -3.63
C SER A 357 -190.80 -32.02 -3.34
N LYS A 358 -190.97 -31.04 -4.25
CA LYS A 358 -191.90 -29.92 -4.01
C LYS A 358 -193.38 -30.28 -4.20
N ILE A 359 -193.70 -31.20 -5.11
CA ILE A 359 -195.07 -31.73 -5.27
C ILE A 359 -195.50 -32.45 -3.99
N GLN A 360 -194.58 -33.21 -3.40
CA GLN A 360 -194.83 -33.95 -2.16
C GLN A 360 -195.04 -33.04 -0.94
N ASP A 361 -194.27 -31.96 -0.81
CA ASP A 361 -194.37 -31.05 0.35
C ASP A 361 -195.58 -30.08 0.29
N LYS A 362 -195.94 -29.56 -0.89
CA LYS A 362 -196.95 -28.48 -0.99
C LYS A 362 -198.38 -28.95 -1.23
N TYR A 363 -198.56 -30.12 -1.84
CA TYR A 363 -199.87 -30.68 -2.15
C TYR A 363 -200.16 -32.00 -1.43
N GLN A 364 -199.21 -32.53 -0.63
CA GLN A 364 -199.32 -33.85 0.02
C GLN A 364 -199.68 -34.99 -0.95
N VAL A 365 -199.29 -34.87 -2.22
CA VAL A 365 -199.50 -35.88 -3.25
C VAL A 365 -198.16 -36.49 -3.66
N SER A 366 -198.08 -37.81 -3.69
CA SER A 366 -196.96 -38.55 -4.27
C SER A 366 -197.20 -38.69 -5.78
N ILE A 367 -196.19 -38.40 -6.62
CA ILE A 367 -196.29 -38.42 -8.10
C ILE A 367 -196.85 -39.74 -8.67
N ASP A 368 -196.70 -40.84 -7.92
CA ASP A 368 -197.14 -42.17 -8.34
C ASP A 368 -198.64 -42.47 -8.06
N GLN A 369 -199.36 -41.59 -7.37
CA GLN A 369 -200.77 -41.78 -7.00
C GLN A 369 -201.75 -40.83 -7.70
N ILE A 370 -201.29 -40.12 -8.74
CA ILE A 370 -202.16 -39.45 -9.71
C ILE A 370 -202.61 -40.51 -10.72
N GLU A 371 -203.78 -41.12 -10.50
CA GLU A 371 -204.53 -41.76 -11.59
C GLU A 371 -205.32 -40.70 -12.36
N ASP A 372 -205.35 -40.88 -13.68
CA ASP A 372 -206.34 -40.36 -14.65
C ASP A 372 -206.44 -38.83 -14.82
N GLU A 373 -206.58 -38.32 -16.02
CA GLU A 373 -207.31 -38.88 -17.16
C GLU A 373 -206.71 -38.31 -18.45
N ASP A 374 -206.76 -39.15 -19.49
CA ASP A 374 -206.60 -38.70 -20.87
C ASP A 374 -207.69 -37.67 -21.21
N THR A 375 -207.29 -36.41 -21.28
CA THR A 375 -207.99 -35.43 -22.10
C THR A 375 -206.97 -34.74 -22.98
N GLY A 376 -206.81 -35.27 -24.19
CA GLY A 376 -206.09 -34.60 -25.28
C GLY A 376 -206.73 -33.30 -25.74
N ASN A 377 -206.72 -32.25 -24.91
CA ASN A 377 -207.04 -30.89 -25.35
C ASN A 377 -205.98 -29.88 -24.90
N GLU A 378 -205.69 -28.98 -25.84
CA GLU A 378 -204.93 -27.75 -25.67
C GLU A 378 -205.47 -26.93 -24.49
N ILE A 379 -204.57 -26.43 -23.65
CA ILE A 379 -204.88 -25.43 -22.63
C ILE A 379 -203.74 -24.40 -22.62
N ASP A 380 -204.10 -23.14 -22.84
CA ASP A 380 -203.18 -21.99 -22.89
C ASP A 380 -202.81 -21.55 -21.47
N GLU A 381 -201.51 -21.55 -21.19
CA GLU A 381 -200.91 -21.31 -19.88
C GLU A 381 -201.13 -19.86 -19.38
N LEU A 382 -201.52 -18.94 -20.27
CA LEU A 382 -201.83 -17.55 -19.92
C LEU A 382 -203.21 -17.35 -19.26
N GLU A 383 -204.19 -18.25 -19.44
CA GLU A 383 -205.54 -18.10 -18.87
C GLU A 383 -205.69 -18.69 -17.44
N LEU A 384 -204.92 -19.73 -17.11
CA LEU A 384 -205.00 -20.40 -15.81
C LEU A 384 -204.39 -19.60 -14.67
N VAL A 385 -203.34 -18.82 -14.93
CA VAL A 385 -202.67 -17.97 -13.94
C VAL A 385 -203.56 -16.78 -13.54
N ALA A 386 -204.38 -16.26 -14.46
CA ALA A 386 -205.33 -15.20 -14.18
C ALA A 386 -206.53 -15.66 -13.34
N GLN A 387 -206.98 -16.92 -13.49
CA GLN A 387 -208.09 -17.48 -12.70
C GLN A 387 -207.67 -17.95 -11.30
N THR A 388 -206.39 -18.29 -11.07
CA THR A 388 -205.92 -18.74 -9.75
C THR A 388 -205.66 -17.61 -8.75
N GLU A 389 -205.35 -16.39 -9.21
CA GLU A 389 -205.26 -15.24 -8.30
C GLU A 389 -206.65 -14.71 -7.89
N ASP A 390 -207.65 -14.78 -8.77
CA ASP A 390 -209.02 -14.32 -8.49
C ASP A 390 -209.80 -15.26 -7.55
N LEU A 391 -209.43 -16.55 -7.51
CA LEU A 391 -210.01 -17.54 -6.58
C LEU A 391 -209.29 -17.60 -5.21
N LYS A 392 -208.05 -17.10 -5.11
CA LYS A 392 -207.29 -17.05 -3.84
C LYS A 392 -207.77 -15.95 -2.90
N THR A 393 -208.25 -14.85 -3.45
CA THR A 393 -208.84 -13.73 -2.70
C THR A 393 -210.23 -14.03 -2.14
N GLN A 394 -210.89 -15.13 -2.56
CA GLN A 394 -212.23 -15.51 -2.09
C GLN A 394 -212.25 -16.58 -1.00
N ILE A 395 -211.18 -17.37 -0.82
CA ILE A 395 -211.17 -18.54 0.09
C ILE A 395 -210.59 -18.24 1.49
N GLU A 396 -209.71 -17.26 1.65
CA GLU A 396 -209.20 -16.84 2.98
C GLU A 396 -210.23 -16.05 3.83
N ALA A 397 -211.45 -15.86 3.32
CA ALA A 397 -212.50 -15.13 4.01
C ALA A 397 -213.18 -15.90 5.16
N ILE A 398 -213.07 -17.24 5.28
CA ILE A 398 -213.92 -18.00 6.22
C ILE A 398 -213.22 -19.29 6.73
N GLY A 399 -212.90 -19.38 8.05
CA GLY A 399 -212.43 -20.61 8.77
C GLY A 399 -213.54 -21.66 8.99
N PRO A 400 -213.60 -22.54 10.04
CA PRO A 400 -212.71 -22.81 11.20
C PRO A 400 -212.73 -24.31 11.77
N ILE A 401 -212.20 -24.53 13.00
CA ILE A 401 -212.56 -25.51 14.11
C ILE A 401 -212.07 -27.00 14.22
N ASN A 402 -211.29 -27.25 15.30
CA ASN A 402 -211.20 -28.29 16.38
C ASN A 402 -211.87 -29.70 16.30
N LEU A 403 -211.16 -30.76 16.77
CA LEU A 403 -211.65 -31.85 17.68
C LEU A 403 -210.60 -32.97 17.92
N LYS A 404 -210.10 -33.11 19.16
CA LYS A 404 -209.78 -34.43 19.75
C LYS A 404 -210.17 -34.44 21.23
N ALA A 405 -211.29 -35.11 21.48
CA ALA A 405 -212.03 -35.19 22.74
C ALA A 405 -212.17 -36.66 23.23
N ILE A 406 -211.27 -37.56 22.87
CA ILE A 406 -211.48 -39.01 23.10
C ILE A 406 -210.35 -39.69 23.91
N GLU A 407 -209.19 -39.06 24.08
CA GLU A 407 -208.13 -39.62 24.93
C GLU A 407 -208.35 -39.36 26.44
N ASP A 408 -209.09 -38.30 26.82
CA ASP A 408 -209.34 -37.99 28.25
C ASP A 408 -210.50 -38.79 28.88
N TYR A 409 -211.32 -39.50 28.09
CA TYR A 409 -212.37 -40.39 28.61
C TYR A 409 -211.79 -41.65 29.32
N GLN A 410 -210.55 -42.03 28.98
CA GLN A 410 -209.87 -43.16 29.63
C GLN A 410 -209.14 -42.77 30.92
N GLU A 411 -208.80 -41.49 31.10
CA GLU A 411 -208.03 -41.04 32.27
C GLU A 411 -208.93 -40.81 33.51
N GLN A 412 -210.16 -40.30 33.36
CA GLN A 412 -210.99 -40.00 34.54
C GLN A 412 -211.77 -41.22 35.10
N LYS A 413 -212.08 -42.25 34.31
CA LYS A 413 -212.72 -43.49 34.83
C LYS A 413 -211.78 -44.33 35.71
N LYS A 414 -210.44 -44.16 35.54
CA LYS A 414 -209.41 -44.74 36.42
C LYS A 414 -209.30 -44.02 37.78
N ARG A 415 -209.76 -42.77 37.91
CA ARG A 415 -209.68 -42.02 39.18
C ARG A 415 -210.80 -42.34 40.18
N GLU A 416 -212.01 -42.74 39.77
CA GLU A 416 -213.10 -42.99 40.76
C GLU A 416 -213.28 -44.45 41.17
N ARG A 417 -212.77 -45.42 40.40
CA ARG A 417 -212.50 -46.76 40.96
C ARG A 417 -211.57 -46.70 42.18
N PHE A 418 -210.74 -45.66 42.33
CA PHE A 418 -209.92 -45.45 43.53
C PHE A 418 -210.76 -45.09 44.78
N LEU A 419 -212.00 -44.62 44.65
CA LEU A 419 -212.91 -44.26 45.77
C LEU A 419 -214.03 -45.27 46.07
N VAL A 420 -214.14 -46.38 45.32
CA VAL A 420 -214.76 -47.63 45.83
C VAL A 420 -214.14 -48.00 47.19
N SER A 421 -212.84 -47.81 47.37
CA SER A 421 -212.11 -48.57 48.39
C SER A 421 -212.14 -48.01 49.82
N GLN A 422 -212.55 -46.75 50.06
CA GLN A 422 -212.55 -46.20 51.44
C GLN A 422 -213.91 -46.12 52.15
N ARG A 423 -215.07 -46.18 51.48
CA ARG A 423 -216.39 -46.09 52.20
C ARG A 423 -217.17 -47.40 52.30
N GLU A 424 -216.73 -48.46 51.66
CA GLU A 424 -216.98 -49.80 52.21
C GLU A 424 -216.12 -50.09 53.46
N ASP A 425 -214.97 -49.40 53.62
CA ASP A 425 -213.96 -49.65 54.68
C ASP A 425 -214.37 -49.11 56.05
N LEU A 426 -215.25 -48.10 56.07
CA LEU A 426 -215.89 -47.67 57.29
C LEU A 426 -217.31 -48.21 57.36
N GLN A 427 -217.51 -48.99 58.42
CA GLN A 427 -218.74 -48.93 59.19
C GLN A 427 -219.96 -49.71 58.65
N LYS A 428 -219.94 -51.00 58.24
CA LYS A 428 -219.17 -52.24 58.57
C LYS A 428 -218.82 -52.51 60.04
N SER A 429 -218.27 -51.54 60.75
CA SER A 429 -218.61 -51.30 62.16
C SER A 429 -219.93 -50.51 62.21
N LEU A 430 -221.13 -51.02 62.49
CA LEU A 430 -221.42 -51.71 63.73
C LEU A 430 -222.94 -51.99 63.87
N ASP A 431 -223.57 -52.59 62.84
CA ASP A 431 -224.78 -53.40 63.06
C ASP A 431 -224.43 -54.72 63.82
N SER A 432 -223.14 -54.99 64.07
CA SER A 432 -222.74 -56.12 64.90
C SER A 432 -223.20 -55.91 66.34
N THR A 433 -224.32 -56.57 66.62
CA THR A 433 -224.58 -57.37 67.82
C THR A 433 -224.83 -56.56 69.10
N TYR A 434 -226.10 -56.44 69.53
CA TYR A 434 -226.69 -57.36 70.52
C TYR A 434 -225.79 -57.52 71.76
N ASP A 435 -225.81 -56.52 72.65
CA ASP A 435 -226.01 -56.58 74.11
C ASP A 435 -225.90 -55.17 74.72
#